data_AF-A0A7Y0TL44-F1
#
_entry.id   AF-A0A7Y0TL44-F1
#
_cell.length_a   1.000
_cell.length_b   1.000
_cell.length_c   1.000
_cell.angle_alpha   90.00
_cell.angle_beta   90.00
_cell.angle_gamma   90.00
#
_symmetry.space_group_name_H-M   'P 1'
#
loop_
_entity.id
_entity.type
_entity.pdbx_description
1 polymer ?
#
loop_
_entity_poly.entity_id
_entity_poly.type
_entity_poly.pdbx_seq_one_letter_code
_entity_poly.pdbx_strand_id
1 'polypeptide(L)'
;MIKRHVQGIPCKILFLDDIFIGLDIANRLPLLDILKHDFPDYQIFITTYDKPWFEYAKGFIENKKEWKTMEFYAQQTKEGYEIPCIFDDQDFLKKAEYHLQHSDYKAAAVYTRSAFEKIIRTYCEKKKKKLVFKSRLKDYSSEDFWKEVKPDLHPKTITDIEQYRNLVLNAFSHYNTEKHEIRTELISAIQGVKALNIELKSMQS
;
A
#
# COMPACT_ATOMS: atom_id res chain seq x y z
N MET A 1 -15.53 -37.00 -3.31
CA MET A 1 -15.71 -36.81 -4.78
C MET A 1 -15.34 -35.37 -5.10
N ILE A 2 -14.20 -35.13 -5.75
CA ILE A 2 -13.76 -33.76 -6.07
C ILE A 2 -14.74 -33.21 -7.12
N LYS A 3 -15.49 -32.16 -6.75
CA LYS A 3 -16.43 -31.50 -7.68
C LYS A 3 -15.62 -30.96 -8.87
N ARG A 4 -15.99 -31.35 -10.08
CA ARG A 4 -15.33 -30.88 -11.32
C ARG A 4 -15.98 -29.57 -11.77
N HIS A 5 -15.19 -28.69 -12.37
CA HIS A 5 -15.69 -27.52 -13.08
C HIS A 5 -16.63 -27.96 -14.22
N VAL A 6 -17.61 -27.12 -14.58
CA VAL A 6 -18.60 -27.43 -15.64
C VAL A 6 -17.94 -27.74 -16.99
N GLN A 7 -16.72 -27.26 -17.20
CA GLN A 7 -15.91 -27.49 -18.41
C GLN A 7 -14.97 -28.71 -18.33
N GLY A 8 -15.07 -29.55 -17.30
CA GLY A 8 -14.24 -30.78 -17.17
C GLY A 8 -12.77 -30.54 -16.80
N ILE A 9 -12.35 -29.28 -16.62
CA ILE A 9 -11.03 -28.92 -16.11
C ILE A 9 -10.96 -29.28 -14.62
N PRO A 10 -9.91 -30.00 -14.15
CA PRO A 10 -9.70 -30.22 -12.72
C PRO A 10 -9.36 -28.89 -12.04
N CYS A 11 -10.38 -28.17 -11.62
CA CYS A 11 -10.25 -26.94 -10.84
C CYS A 11 -10.03 -27.32 -9.38
N LYS A 12 -8.76 -27.30 -8.94
CA LYS A 12 -8.39 -27.50 -7.54
C LYS A 12 -8.44 -26.14 -6.85
N ILE A 13 -9.51 -25.87 -6.10
CA ILE A 13 -9.66 -24.62 -5.32
C ILE A 13 -9.37 -24.92 -3.86
N LEU A 14 -8.58 -24.07 -3.22
CA LEU A 14 -8.37 -24.07 -1.78
C LEU A 14 -8.84 -22.72 -1.24
N PHE A 15 -9.90 -22.72 -0.43
CA PHE A 15 -10.43 -21.51 0.19
C PHE A 15 -10.16 -21.56 1.70
N LEU A 16 -9.40 -20.59 2.20
CA LEU A 16 -8.91 -20.53 3.56
C LEU A 16 -9.48 -19.29 4.23
N ASP A 17 -10.49 -19.49 5.06
CA ASP A 17 -11.16 -18.40 5.76
C ASP A 17 -10.65 -18.28 7.20
N ASP A 18 -10.06 -17.13 7.52
CA ASP A 18 -9.68 -16.74 8.89
C ASP A 18 -8.76 -17.73 9.64
N ILE A 19 -8.06 -18.58 8.89
CA ILE A 19 -7.24 -19.68 9.41
C ILE A 19 -6.06 -19.22 10.28
N PHE A 20 -5.70 -17.93 10.22
CA PHE A 20 -4.50 -17.39 10.85
C PHE A 20 -4.75 -16.79 12.24
N ILE A 21 -6.00 -16.55 12.64
CA ILE A 21 -6.31 -15.83 13.88
C ILE A 21 -5.87 -16.59 15.13
N GLY A 22 -5.94 -17.93 15.09
CA GLY A 22 -5.49 -18.80 16.19
C GLY A 22 -4.01 -19.20 16.15
N LEU A 23 -3.27 -18.80 15.11
CA LEU A 23 -1.86 -19.17 14.95
C LEU A 23 -0.93 -18.03 15.39
N ASP A 24 0.14 -18.37 16.11
CA ASP A 24 1.22 -17.44 16.40
C ASP A 24 1.87 -16.93 15.10
N ILE A 25 2.29 -15.65 15.09
CA ILE A 25 2.89 -14.97 13.93
C ILE A 25 4.05 -15.78 13.32
N ALA A 26 4.85 -16.45 14.17
CA ALA A 26 5.96 -17.29 13.76
C ALA A 26 5.55 -18.47 12.85
N ASN A 27 4.31 -18.96 12.98
CA ASN A 27 3.77 -20.06 12.18
C ASN A 27 2.96 -19.57 10.96
N ARG A 28 2.52 -18.30 10.95
CA ARG A 28 1.69 -17.76 9.85
C ARG A 28 2.46 -17.64 8.54
N LEU A 29 3.73 -17.21 8.57
CA LEU A 29 4.56 -17.07 7.36
C LEU A 29 4.97 -18.41 6.75
N PRO A 30 5.51 -19.40 7.52
CA PRO A 30 5.79 -20.73 6.98
C PRO A 30 4.59 -21.37 6.30
N LEU A 31 3.37 -21.09 6.76
CA LEU A 31 2.17 -21.60 6.12
C LEU A 31 1.98 -21.07 4.70
N LEU A 32 2.32 -19.79 4.43
CA LEU A 32 2.29 -19.27 3.05
C LEU A 32 3.27 -19.99 2.14
N ASP A 33 4.43 -20.41 2.67
CA ASP A 33 5.42 -21.19 1.92
C ASP A 33 4.94 -22.64 1.70
N ILE A 34 4.32 -23.27 2.70
CA ILE A 34 3.68 -24.60 2.58
C ILE A 34 2.59 -24.56 1.51
N LEU A 35 1.71 -23.56 1.54
CA LEU A 35 0.65 -23.39 0.55
C LEU A 35 1.22 -23.29 -0.87
N LYS A 36 2.34 -22.60 -1.04
CA LYS A 36 3.01 -22.49 -2.33
C LYS A 36 3.68 -23.80 -2.78
N HIS A 37 4.33 -24.51 -1.86
CA HIS A 37 5.12 -25.71 -2.18
C HIS A 37 4.26 -26.97 -2.34
N ASP A 38 3.31 -27.19 -1.44
CA ASP A 38 2.52 -28.43 -1.36
C ASP A 38 1.23 -28.37 -2.19
N PHE A 39 0.77 -27.14 -2.51
CA PHE A 39 -0.46 -26.92 -3.28
C PHE A 39 -0.23 -26.09 -4.56
N PRO A 40 0.81 -26.37 -5.38
CA PRO A 40 1.13 -25.54 -6.55
C PRO A 40 0.07 -25.60 -7.65
N ASP A 41 -0.72 -26.69 -7.69
CA ASP A 41 -1.82 -26.86 -8.65
C ASP A 41 -3.14 -26.21 -8.20
N TYR A 42 -3.19 -25.63 -6.99
CA TYR A 42 -4.41 -25.08 -6.44
C TYR A 42 -4.53 -23.59 -6.72
N GLN A 43 -5.72 -23.13 -7.06
CA GLN A 43 -6.09 -21.73 -6.93
C GLN A 43 -6.45 -21.48 -5.46
N ILE A 44 -5.59 -20.70 -4.79
CA ILE A 44 -5.70 -20.45 -3.35
C ILE A 44 -6.35 -19.10 -3.10
N PHE A 45 -7.39 -19.09 -2.28
CA PHE A 45 -8.04 -17.90 -1.75
C PHE A 45 -7.80 -17.87 -0.25
N ILE A 46 -7.35 -16.73 0.26
CA ILE A 46 -7.18 -16.49 1.69
C ILE A 46 -8.01 -15.27 2.04
N THR A 47 -8.95 -15.43 2.97
CA THR A 47 -9.74 -14.34 3.51
C THR A 47 -9.40 -14.14 4.97
N THR A 48 -9.38 -12.87 5.40
CA THR A 48 -9.18 -12.53 6.81
C THR A 48 -9.83 -11.20 7.17
N TYR A 49 -10.36 -11.09 8.39
CA TYR A 49 -10.75 -9.78 8.95
C TYR A 49 -9.59 -9.05 9.67
N ASP A 50 -8.48 -9.74 9.95
CA ASP A 50 -7.31 -9.16 10.64
C ASP A 50 -6.52 -8.26 9.68
N LYS A 51 -6.82 -6.95 9.72
CA LYS A 51 -6.17 -5.94 8.88
C LYS A 51 -4.64 -5.87 9.07
N PRO A 52 -4.10 -5.88 10.31
CA PRO A 52 -2.65 -6.01 10.52
C PRO A 52 -2.04 -7.23 9.82
N TRP A 53 -2.67 -8.41 9.94
CA TRP A 53 -2.20 -9.62 9.26
C TRP A 53 -2.27 -9.49 7.74
N PHE A 54 -3.36 -8.94 7.19
CA PHE A 54 -3.48 -8.68 5.75
C PHE A 54 -2.35 -7.78 5.23
N GLU A 55 -2.06 -6.66 5.89
CA GLU A 55 -0.97 -5.75 5.48
C GLU A 55 0.40 -6.43 5.58
N TYR A 56 0.62 -7.22 6.63
CA TYR A 56 1.85 -7.97 6.79
C TYR A 56 2.03 -9.02 5.69
N ALA A 57 1.03 -9.90 5.48
CA ALA A 57 1.05 -10.92 4.45
C ALA A 57 1.19 -10.32 3.05
N LYS A 58 0.51 -9.20 2.78
CA LYS A 58 0.65 -8.42 1.55
C LYS A 58 2.11 -8.07 1.28
N GLY A 59 2.87 -7.58 2.27
CA GLY A 59 4.30 -7.30 2.11
C GLY A 59 5.12 -8.50 1.59
N PHE A 60 4.76 -9.73 1.96
CA PHE A 60 5.43 -10.96 1.51
C PHE A 60 5.00 -11.43 0.11
N ILE A 61 3.80 -11.07 -0.34
CA ILE A 61 3.22 -11.54 -1.61
C ILE A 61 3.12 -10.47 -2.70
N GLU A 62 3.17 -9.18 -2.37
CA GLU A 62 2.97 -8.03 -3.30
C GLU A 62 4.04 -7.99 -4.41
N ASN A 63 5.21 -8.63 -4.21
CA ASN A 63 6.24 -8.77 -5.25
C ASN A 63 6.11 -10.07 -6.09
N LYS A 64 5.15 -10.94 -5.79
CA LYS A 64 4.91 -12.19 -6.50
C LYS A 64 3.76 -11.98 -7.49
N LYS A 65 4.04 -12.04 -8.79
CA LYS A 65 3.06 -11.80 -9.88
C LYS A 65 1.81 -12.69 -9.83
N GLU A 66 1.87 -13.80 -9.10
CA GLU A 66 0.81 -14.80 -8.97
C GLU A 66 -0.27 -14.43 -7.95
N TRP A 67 0.04 -13.49 -7.03
CA TRP A 67 -0.86 -13.13 -5.94
C TRP A 67 -1.53 -11.79 -6.18
N LYS A 68 -2.82 -11.74 -5.88
CA LYS A 68 -3.65 -10.54 -5.95
C LYS A 68 -4.22 -10.25 -4.57
N THR A 69 -4.08 -9.01 -4.12
CA THR A 69 -4.61 -8.55 -2.82
C THR A 69 -5.80 -7.64 -3.04
N MET A 70 -6.92 -7.93 -2.37
CA MET A 70 -8.16 -7.17 -2.52
C MET A 70 -8.75 -6.91 -1.13
N GLU A 71 -9.39 -5.76 -0.95
CA GLU A 71 -10.13 -5.44 0.27
C GLU A 71 -11.63 -5.48 0.00
N PHE A 72 -12.38 -6.01 0.96
CA PHE A 72 -13.84 -6.10 0.92
C PHE A 72 -14.41 -5.29 2.08
N TYR A 73 -15.34 -4.40 1.77
CA TYR A 73 -16.07 -3.62 2.76
C TYR A 73 -17.58 -3.81 2.58
N ALA A 74 -18.31 -3.85 3.68
CA ALA A 74 -19.76 -3.76 3.64
C ALA A 74 -20.16 -2.30 3.42
N GLN A 75 -20.90 -2.02 2.35
CA GLN A 75 -21.44 -0.70 2.07
C GLN A 75 -22.96 -0.75 2.17
N GLN A 76 -23.53 0.10 3.02
CA GLN A 76 -24.98 0.20 3.15
C GLN A 76 -25.57 0.87 1.91
N THR A 77 -26.63 0.27 1.35
CA THR A 77 -27.44 0.87 0.31
C THR A 77 -28.46 1.82 0.93
N LYS A 78 -29.04 2.69 0.10
CA LYS A 78 -30.14 3.59 0.52
C LYS A 78 -31.37 2.82 1.03
N GLU A 79 -31.50 1.57 0.61
CA GLU A 79 -32.62 0.67 0.93
C GLU A 79 -32.37 -0.12 2.22
N GLY A 80 -31.23 0.11 2.90
CA GLY A 80 -30.96 -0.43 4.24
C GLY A 80 -30.30 -1.81 4.27
N TYR A 81 -29.97 -2.40 3.12
CA TYR A 81 -29.19 -3.65 3.04
C TYR A 81 -27.73 -3.36 2.67
N GLU A 82 -26.85 -4.33 2.89
CA GLU A 82 -25.43 -4.19 2.59
C GLU A 82 -25.09 -4.80 1.24
N ILE A 83 -24.19 -4.15 0.51
CA ILE A 83 -23.54 -4.67 -0.69
C ILE A 83 -22.02 -4.72 -0.49
N PRO A 84 -21.32 -5.71 -1.07
CA PRO A 84 -19.87 -5.75 -1.00
C PRO A 84 -19.27 -4.66 -1.91
N CYS A 85 -18.41 -3.84 -1.33
CA CYS A 85 -17.57 -2.88 -2.03
C CYS A 85 -16.14 -3.45 -2.10
N ILE A 86 -15.65 -3.63 -3.31
CA ILE A 86 -14.39 -4.34 -3.58
C ILE A 86 -13.34 -3.33 -4.04
N PHE A 87 -12.21 -3.29 -3.34
CA PHE A 87 -11.08 -2.44 -3.69
C PHE A 87 -9.89 -3.29 -4.11
N ASP A 88 -9.68 -3.33 -5.43
CA ASP A 88 -8.63 -4.09 -6.10
C ASP A 88 -7.31 -3.30 -6.19
N ASP A 89 -7.39 -1.97 -6.36
CA ASP A 89 -6.21 -1.13 -6.50
C ASP A 89 -5.85 -0.43 -5.19
N GLN A 90 -4.75 -0.88 -4.61
CA GLN A 90 -4.21 -0.33 -3.36
C GLN A 90 -2.98 0.55 -3.59
N ASP A 91 -2.71 0.96 -4.84
CA ASP A 91 -1.65 1.91 -5.14
C ASP A 91 -2.09 3.33 -4.73
N PHE A 92 -1.43 3.86 -3.70
CA PHE A 92 -1.67 5.20 -3.20
C PHE A 92 -1.45 6.29 -4.27
N LEU A 93 -0.53 6.11 -5.22
CA LEU A 93 -0.33 7.08 -6.30
C LEU A 93 -1.53 7.11 -7.25
N LYS A 94 -2.08 5.95 -7.60
CA LYS A 94 -3.30 5.90 -8.43
C LYS A 94 -4.52 6.46 -7.71
N LYS A 95 -4.66 6.18 -6.40
CA LYS A 95 -5.71 6.81 -5.57
C LYS A 95 -5.54 8.33 -5.56
N ALA A 96 -4.32 8.84 -5.40
CA ALA A 96 -4.06 10.27 -5.47
C ALA A 96 -4.49 10.88 -6.81
N GLU A 97 -4.16 10.23 -7.92
CA GLU A 97 -4.56 10.67 -9.26
C GLU A 97 -6.07 10.62 -9.48
N TYR A 98 -6.73 9.56 -9.01
CA TYR A 98 -8.19 9.44 -9.07
C TYR A 98 -8.87 10.62 -8.37
N HIS A 99 -8.50 10.92 -7.12
CA HIS A 99 -9.09 12.03 -6.38
C HIS A 99 -8.75 13.39 -7.01
N LEU A 100 -7.54 13.55 -7.56
CA LEU A 100 -7.15 14.77 -8.28
C LEU A 100 -8.03 14.99 -9.52
N GLN A 101 -8.33 13.95 -10.28
CA GLN A 101 -9.19 14.02 -11.46
C GLN A 101 -10.64 14.41 -11.12
N HIS A 102 -11.11 14.04 -9.92
CA HIS A 102 -12.44 14.37 -9.40
C HIS A 102 -12.46 15.66 -8.56
N SER A 103 -11.39 16.46 -8.63
CA SER A 103 -11.22 17.72 -7.88
C SER A 103 -11.28 17.58 -6.35
N ASP A 104 -11.08 16.37 -5.82
CA ASP A 104 -10.92 16.10 -4.39
C ASP A 104 -9.46 16.26 -3.99
N TYR A 105 -9.02 17.52 -3.92
CA TYR A 105 -7.64 17.86 -3.66
C TYR A 105 -7.16 17.44 -2.26
N LYS A 106 -8.07 17.38 -1.28
CA LYS A 106 -7.75 16.95 0.08
C LYS A 106 -7.38 15.47 0.11
N ALA A 107 -8.22 14.61 -0.46
CA ALA A 107 -7.93 13.18 -0.51
C ALA A 107 -6.70 12.91 -1.39
N ALA A 108 -6.57 13.60 -2.53
CA ALA A 108 -5.40 13.48 -3.39
C ALA A 108 -4.08 13.82 -2.65
N ALA A 109 -4.06 14.88 -1.84
CA ALA A 109 -2.89 15.21 -1.03
C ALA A 109 -2.59 14.15 0.05
N VAL A 110 -3.63 13.65 0.73
CA VAL A 110 -3.48 12.57 1.73
C VAL A 110 -2.88 11.31 1.11
N TYR A 111 -3.40 10.87 -0.03
CA TYR A 111 -2.87 9.68 -0.71
C TYR A 111 -1.47 9.90 -1.27
N THR A 112 -1.14 11.11 -1.73
CA THR A 112 0.23 11.47 -2.16
C THR A 112 1.22 11.32 -1.00
N ARG A 113 0.84 11.78 0.20
CA ARG A 113 1.64 11.59 1.42
C ARG A 113 1.78 10.11 1.77
N SER A 114 0.70 9.34 1.78
CA SER A 114 0.74 7.91 2.06
C SER A 114 1.66 7.16 1.08
N ALA A 115 1.63 7.53 -0.20
CA ALA A 115 2.56 7.02 -1.20
C ALA A 115 4.01 7.33 -0.84
N PHE A 116 4.33 8.61 -0.57
CA PHE A 116 5.67 9.05 -0.19
C PHE A 116 6.19 8.29 1.05
N GLU A 117 5.38 8.19 2.09
CA GLU A 117 5.73 7.49 3.33
C GLU A 117 5.99 6.00 3.11
N LYS A 118 5.13 5.33 2.32
CA LYS A 118 5.33 3.92 1.95
C LYS A 118 6.66 3.75 1.21
N ILE A 119 6.93 4.58 0.21
CA ILE A 119 8.13 4.50 -0.64
C ILE A 119 9.42 4.63 0.19
N ILE A 120 9.55 5.68 1.01
CA ILE A 120 10.77 5.91 1.79
C ILE A 120 10.98 4.84 2.86
N ARG A 121 9.90 4.38 3.53
CA ARG A 121 9.98 3.32 4.54
C ARG A 121 10.44 2.00 3.92
N THR A 122 9.84 1.60 2.81
CA THR A 122 10.23 0.39 2.07
C THR A 122 11.68 0.46 1.59
N TYR A 123 12.14 1.62 1.13
CA TYR A 123 13.54 1.79 0.74
C TYR A 123 14.49 1.65 1.94
N CYS A 124 14.21 2.31 3.06
CA CYS A 124 15.00 2.21 4.28
C CYS A 124 15.11 0.76 4.79
N GLU A 125 14.00 0.03 4.78
CA GLU A 125 13.95 -1.38 5.16
C GLU A 125 14.85 -2.24 4.27
N LYS A 126 14.67 -2.15 2.94
CA LYS A 126 15.45 -2.94 1.98
C LYS A 126 16.95 -2.65 2.04
N LYS A 127 17.34 -1.39 2.20
CA LYS A 127 18.74 -0.98 2.30
C LYS A 127 19.29 -1.07 3.72
N LYS A 128 18.50 -1.52 4.70
CA LYS A 128 18.86 -1.63 6.12
C LYS A 128 19.47 -0.32 6.65
N LYS A 129 18.84 0.80 6.31
CA LYS A 129 19.27 2.15 6.74
C LYS A 129 19.26 2.24 8.27
N LYS A 130 20.26 2.90 8.83
CA LYS A 130 20.37 3.10 10.28
C LYS A 130 19.43 4.23 10.69
N LEU A 131 18.46 3.94 11.54
CA LEU A 131 17.54 4.92 12.08
C LEU A 131 17.77 5.05 13.59
N VAL A 132 17.52 6.24 14.13
CA VAL A 132 17.45 6.41 15.58
C VAL A 132 16.34 5.51 16.12
N PHE A 133 16.68 4.68 17.10
CA PHE A 133 15.73 3.77 17.71
C PHE A 133 14.66 4.55 18.47
N LYS A 134 13.39 4.24 18.17
CA LYS A 134 12.23 4.69 18.94
C LYS A 134 11.42 3.45 19.32
N SER A 135 10.92 3.42 20.54
CA SER A 135 10.26 2.23 21.10
C SER A 135 8.96 1.85 20.40
N ARG A 136 8.25 2.82 19.80
CA ARG A 136 6.98 2.57 19.12
C ARG A 136 7.02 3.07 17.68
N LEU A 137 6.46 2.27 16.77
CA LEU A 137 6.39 2.60 15.33
C LEU A 137 5.69 3.94 15.06
N LYS A 138 4.68 4.29 15.87
CA LYS A 138 3.94 5.56 15.75
C LYS A 138 4.77 6.80 16.08
N ASP A 139 5.89 6.63 16.81
CA ASP A 139 6.75 7.76 17.19
C ASP A 139 7.74 8.11 16.06
N TYR A 140 7.81 7.30 14.99
CA TYR A 140 8.56 7.60 13.78
C TYR A 140 7.75 8.48 12.84
N SER A 141 8.34 9.62 12.48
CA SER A 141 7.84 10.55 11.48
C SER A 141 8.43 10.26 10.10
N SER A 142 7.76 10.70 9.05
CA SER A 142 8.23 10.63 7.66
C SER A 142 9.58 11.34 7.49
N GLU A 143 9.86 12.35 8.32
CA GLU A 143 11.12 13.08 8.30
C GLU A 143 12.30 12.25 8.81
N ASP A 144 12.06 11.36 9.78
CA ASP A 144 13.12 10.48 10.30
C ASP A 144 13.64 9.57 9.19
N PHE A 145 12.74 9.06 8.34
CA PHE A 145 13.13 8.26 7.17
C PHE A 145 13.73 9.12 6.07
N TRP A 146 13.12 10.27 5.77
CA TRP A 146 13.55 11.14 4.67
C TRP A 146 15.00 11.59 4.83
N LYS A 147 15.44 11.92 6.04
CA LYS A 147 16.85 12.27 6.35
C LYS A 147 17.85 11.20 5.92
N GLU A 148 17.50 9.93 6.08
CA GLU A 148 18.37 8.80 5.72
C GLU A 148 18.32 8.42 4.23
N VAL A 149 17.24 8.82 3.53
CA VAL A 149 17.06 8.57 2.10
C VAL A 149 17.71 9.67 1.25
N LYS A 150 17.61 10.95 1.68
CA LYS A 150 18.16 12.10 0.95
C LYS A 150 19.58 11.92 0.39
N PRO A 151 20.56 11.38 1.15
CA PRO A 151 21.94 11.30 0.66
C PRO A 151 22.13 10.38 -0.54
N ASP A 152 21.18 9.48 -0.79
CA ASP A 152 21.26 8.52 -1.90
C ASP A 152 20.62 9.06 -3.19
N LEU A 153 19.92 10.20 -3.13
CA LEU A 153 19.11 10.72 -4.21
C LEU A 153 19.84 11.78 -5.03
N HIS A 154 19.42 11.93 -6.29
CA HIS A 154 19.86 13.04 -7.12
C HIS A 154 19.39 14.39 -6.55
N PRO A 155 20.22 15.44 -6.59
CA PRO A 155 19.86 16.77 -6.08
C PRO A 155 18.54 17.32 -6.63
N LYS A 156 18.23 16.99 -7.90
CA LYS A 156 16.96 17.36 -8.54
C LYS A 156 15.76 16.76 -7.80
N THR A 157 15.77 15.45 -7.55
CA THR A 157 14.68 14.75 -6.86
C THR A 157 14.50 15.27 -5.43
N ILE A 158 15.60 15.57 -4.74
CA ILE A 158 15.56 16.20 -3.41
C ILE A 158 14.85 17.55 -3.50
N THR A 159 15.26 18.40 -4.44
CA THR A 159 14.69 19.74 -4.64
C THR A 159 13.20 19.68 -4.96
N ASP A 160 12.80 18.79 -5.86
CA ASP A 160 11.40 18.60 -6.25
C ASP A 160 10.54 18.18 -5.04
N ILE A 161 10.98 17.21 -4.25
CA ILE A 161 10.25 16.77 -3.05
C ILE A 161 10.23 17.87 -1.97
N GLU A 162 11.33 18.60 -1.77
CA GLU A 162 11.41 19.66 -0.76
C GLU A 162 10.57 20.89 -1.11
N GLN A 163 10.45 21.22 -2.40
CA GLN A 163 9.58 22.30 -2.87
C GLN A 163 8.12 22.07 -2.47
N TYR A 164 7.65 20.83 -2.53
CA TYR A 164 6.27 20.47 -2.18
C TYR A 164 6.14 19.85 -0.79
N ARG A 165 7.17 19.97 0.04
CA ARG A 165 7.23 19.40 1.39
C ARG A 165 6.04 19.77 2.26
N ASN A 166 5.54 21.00 2.14
CA ASN A 166 4.35 21.43 2.89
C ASN A 166 3.06 20.76 2.39
N LEU A 167 2.97 20.41 1.11
CA LEU A 167 1.82 19.69 0.55
C LEU A 167 1.90 18.19 0.84
N VAL A 168 3.11 17.62 0.79
CA VAL A 168 3.37 16.19 0.95
C VAL A 168 3.52 15.78 2.42
N LEU A 169 4.08 16.62 3.30
CA LEU A 169 4.33 16.29 4.72
C LEU A 169 3.38 16.94 5.72
N ASN A 170 2.66 18.01 5.35
CA ASN A 170 1.73 18.71 6.24
C ASN A 170 0.34 18.72 5.61
N ALA A 171 -0.36 17.58 5.73
CA ALA A 171 -1.65 17.37 5.08
C ALA A 171 -2.68 18.45 5.47
N PHE A 172 -3.48 18.86 4.49
CA PHE A 172 -4.54 19.87 4.53
C PHE A 172 -5.78 19.41 5.32
N SER A 173 -5.59 18.99 6.57
CA SER A 173 -6.68 18.58 7.47
C SER A 173 -7.51 19.76 7.99
N HIS A 174 -7.00 20.99 7.88
CA HIS A 174 -7.70 22.19 8.34
C HIS A 174 -8.61 22.80 7.25
N TYR A 175 -9.82 23.18 7.65
CA TYR A 175 -10.71 24.01 6.83
C TYR A 175 -10.12 25.42 6.77
N ASN A 176 -9.61 25.80 5.60
CA ASN A 176 -9.06 27.13 5.35
C ASN A 176 -9.67 27.68 4.06
N THR A 177 -10.50 28.71 4.20
CA THR A 177 -11.22 29.39 3.11
C THR A 177 -10.38 30.41 2.37
N GLU A 178 -9.17 30.71 2.84
CA GLU A 178 -8.28 31.75 2.31
C GLU A 178 -7.18 31.19 1.38
N LYS A 179 -7.09 29.85 1.25
CA LYS A 179 -6.16 29.21 0.31
C LYS A 179 -6.80 29.00 -1.07
N HIS A 180 -6.08 29.43 -2.10
CA HIS A 180 -6.45 29.21 -3.50
C HIS A 180 -6.34 27.73 -3.89
N GLU A 181 -7.02 27.34 -4.98
CA GLU A 181 -6.96 25.97 -5.51
C GLU A 181 -5.52 25.58 -5.92
N ILE A 182 -4.98 24.54 -5.28
CA ILE A 182 -3.59 24.09 -5.36
C ILE A 182 -3.38 22.97 -6.39
N ARG A 183 -4.17 22.96 -7.46
CA ARG A 183 -4.19 21.84 -8.44
C ARG A 183 -2.81 21.62 -9.04
N THR A 184 -2.14 22.69 -9.45
CA THR A 184 -0.83 22.64 -10.11
C THR A 184 0.25 22.14 -9.15
N GLU A 185 0.30 22.63 -7.92
CA GLU A 185 1.26 22.18 -6.92
C GLU A 185 1.06 20.71 -6.57
N LEU A 186 -0.20 20.26 -6.50
CA LEU A 186 -0.50 18.86 -6.21
C LEU A 186 -0.15 17.92 -7.38
N ILE A 187 -0.35 18.35 -8.63
CA ILE A 187 0.14 17.62 -9.81
C ILE A 187 1.66 17.45 -9.72
N SER A 188 2.39 18.54 -9.47
CA SER A 188 3.84 18.50 -9.37
C SER A 188 4.31 17.63 -8.20
N ALA A 189 3.60 17.66 -7.06
CA ALA A 189 3.89 16.80 -5.92
C ALA A 189 3.73 15.31 -6.26
N ILE A 190 2.62 14.93 -6.91
CA ILE A 190 2.39 13.54 -7.37
C ILE A 190 3.50 13.11 -8.33
N GLN A 191 3.88 13.97 -9.28
CA GLN A 191 4.97 13.70 -10.21
C GLN A 191 6.32 13.54 -9.50
N GLY A 192 6.63 14.39 -8.51
CA GLY A 192 7.83 14.27 -7.69
C GLY A 192 7.89 12.94 -6.94
N VAL A 193 6.78 12.51 -6.32
CA VAL A 193 6.72 11.20 -5.63
C VAL A 193 6.83 10.04 -6.62
N LYS A 194 6.30 10.15 -7.84
CA LYS A 194 6.51 9.16 -8.91
C LYS A 194 7.97 9.06 -9.32
N ALA A 195 8.63 10.19 -9.54
CA ALA A 195 10.05 10.24 -9.90
C ALA A 195 10.92 9.62 -8.79
N LEU A 196 10.64 9.98 -7.53
CA LEU A 196 11.28 9.37 -6.35
C LEU A 196 11.13 7.84 -6.34
N ASN A 197 9.91 7.34 -6.59
CA ASN A 197 9.65 5.89 -6.62
C ASN A 197 10.47 5.19 -7.71
N ILE A 198 10.57 5.79 -8.90
CA ILE A 198 11.34 5.24 -10.03
C ILE A 198 12.83 5.20 -9.69
N GLU A 199 13.37 6.29 -9.17
CA GLU A 199 14.78 6.41 -8.79
C GLU A 199 15.16 5.42 -7.67
N LEU A 200 14.36 5.35 -6.60
CA LEU A 200 14.65 4.42 -5.51
C LEU A 200 14.52 2.96 -5.94
N LYS A 201 13.66 2.65 -6.91
CA LYS A 201 13.55 1.29 -7.49
C LYS A 201 14.75 0.93 -8.36
N SER A 202 15.31 1.86 -9.13
CA SER A 202 16.51 1.58 -9.94
C SER A 202 17.76 1.34 -9.08
N MET A 203 17.78 1.86 -7.85
CA MET A 203 18.83 1.60 -6.87
C MET A 203 18.68 0.26 -6.13
N GLN A 204 17.56 -0.45 -6.31
CA GLN A 204 17.27 -1.73 -5.63
C GLN A 204 17.65 -2.97 -6.46
N SER A 205 17.92 -2.81 -7.76
CA SER A 205 18.54 -3.81 -8.64
C SER A 205 20.06 -3.82 -8.50
#